data_AF-A0A1I2ID53-F1
#
_entry.id   AF-A0A1I2ID53-F1
#
_cell.length_a   1.000
_cell.length_b   1.000
_cell.length_c   1.000
_cell.angle_alpha   90.00
_cell.angle_beta   90.00
_cell.angle_gamma   90.00
#
_symmetry.space_group_name_H-M   'P 1'
#
loop_
_entity.id
_entity.type
_entity.pdbx_description
1 polymer ?
#
loop_
_entity_poly.entity_id
_entity_poly.type
_entity_poly.pdbx_seq_one_letter_code
_entity_poly.pdbx_strand_id
1 'polypeptide(L)'
;MILSKLKPAAAVLASAWLSACVLDYKVGDSPQATATTDATTTAPTPGTEPTSGGSTGGAPEDESATSEPTLETTSGTTDQPDVTSTTAPEPVDCSEIVLEDEVLLQVVRDALGIAEGPISPETALELEMLVVDGGVASIAGLECFSNLEDLTLNNTTVHDFSPLAGLTRLWRLDLKNNGLTELDTLTGLPALNLLALQDNAIVDLQPLAALPGLTYLYADRNAIVDVGPLADASALFDLSLRENQITSLSALADHPQLRYLAVDDNPLAEGLDVLSGAPKLFSISAANTGLTELPAVPPPSLGMLTLPNNHISDLSPLQNYPALTFTFAFGNNQITTLAPFMDAPCAVSNTLLAVTGNPLDANSLDTLIPALCDLGLAMFWDGGEC
;
A
#
# COMPACT_ATOMS: atom_id res chain seq x y z
N MET A 1 -8.25 50.65 19.74
CA MET A 1 -7.25 51.51 19.06
C MET A 1 -5.94 50.74 18.86
N ILE A 2 -6.01 49.52 18.30
CA ILE A 2 -4.88 48.63 18.04
C ILE A 2 -5.14 48.01 16.65
N LEU A 3 -5.00 48.83 15.62
CA LEU A 3 -5.28 48.46 14.22
C LEU A 3 -4.37 49.27 13.26
N SER A 4 -3.18 49.64 13.75
CA SER A 4 -2.32 50.66 13.12
C SER A 4 -0.82 50.33 13.15
N LYS A 5 -0.44 49.05 13.31
CA LYS A 5 0.97 48.61 13.31
C LYS A 5 1.25 47.28 12.57
N LEU A 6 0.36 46.83 11.69
CA LEU A 6 0.77 45.89 10.64
C LEU A 6 1.57 46.65 9.57
N LYS A 7 2.77 46.18 9.22
CA LYS A 7 3.57 46.75 8.13
C LYS A 7 2.77 46.63 6.83
N PRO A 8 2.74 47.64 5.94
CA PRO A 8 1.94 47.60 4.72
C PRO A 8 2.27 46.43 3.78
N ALA A 9 3.48 45.85 3.88
CA ALA A 9 3.85 44.64 3.15
C ALA A 9 2.99 43.42 3.52
N ALA A 10 2.70 43.19 4.81
CA ALA A 10 1.97 42.01 5.28
C ALA A 10 0.50 42.04 4.83
N ALA A 11 -0.15 43.20 4.87
CA ALA A 11 -1.53 43.37 4.42
C ALA A 11 -1.68 43.20 2.89
N VAL A 12 -0.68 43.61 2.11
CA VAL A 12 -0.66 43.38 0.65
C VAL A 12 -0.47 41.89 0.35
N LEU A 13 0.47 41.22 1.03
CA LEU A 13 0.71 39.78 0.88
C LEU A 13 -0.53 38.95 1.21
N ALA A 14 -1.21 39.20 2.33
CA ALA A 14 -2.43 38.50 2.70
C ALA A 14 -3.57 38.66 1.67
N SER A 15 -3.70 39.85 1.07
CA SER A 15 -4.71 40.10 0.02
C SER A 15 -4.39 39.38 -1.31
N ALA A 16 -3.11 39.19 -1.63
CA ALA A 16 -2.68 38.41 -2.78
C ALA A 16 -2.83 36.90 -2.54
N TRP A 17 -2.46 36.42 -1.34
CA TRP A 17 -2.62 35.05 -0.87
C TRP A 17 -4.06 34.52 -1.05
N LEU A 18 -5.05 35.24 -0.51
CA LEU A 18 -6.47 34.87 -0.63
C LEU A 18 -7.04 35.03 -2.04
N SER A 19 -6.48 35.91 -2.87
CA SER A 19 -6.96 36.13 -4.23
C SER A 19 -6.45 35.07 -5.22
N ALA A 20 -5.25 34.53 -4.99
CA ALA A 20 -4.65 33.50 -5.85
C ALA A 20 -5.51 32.23 -5.90
N CYS A 21 -5.95 31.73 -4.73
CA CYS A 21 -6.68 30.46 -4.65
C CYS A 21 -8.11 30.49 -5.25
N VAL A 22 -8.62 31.66 -5.66
CA VAL A 22 -9.96 31.80 -6.27
C VAL A 22 -9.88 31.78 -7.81
N LEU A 23 -8.71 32.02 -8.40
CA LEU A 23 -8.55 32.20 -9.85
C LEU A 23 -8.17 30.91 -10.59
N ASP A 24 -7.26 30.10 -10.04
CA ASP A 24 -6.78 28.88 -10.73
C ASP A 24 -7.75 27.68 -10.61
N TYR A 25 -8.74 27.73 -9.70
CA TYR A 25 -9.76 26.67 -9.58
C TYR A 25 -10.98 26.86 -10.50
N LYS A 26 -10.91 27.75 -11.49
CA LYS A 26 -11.96 27.93 -12.51
C LYS A 26 -11.52 27.46 -13.90
N VAL A 27 -12.07 26.30 -14.27
CA VAL A 27 -12.11 25.71 -15.62
C VAL A 27 -10.82 25.04 -16.08
N GLY A 28 -10.56 23.85 -15.54
CA GLY A 28 -10.00 22.75 -16.34
C GLY A 28 -11.16 21.90 -16.87
N ASP A 29 -11.50 22.04 -18.14
CA ASP A 29 -12.54 21.21 -18.78
C ASP A 29 -12.14 19.73 -18.75
N SER A 30 -13.08 18.87 -18.36
CA SER A 30 -12.94 17.43 -18.59
C SER A 30 -13.00 17.17 -20.11
N PRO A 31 -12.05 16.44 -20.71
CA PRO A 31 -12.22 15.97 -22.08
C PRO A 31 -13.32 14.91 -22.10
N GLN A 32 -14.57 15.32 -22.33
CA GLN A 32 -15.67 14.40 -22.60
C GLN A 32 -15.37 13.61 -23.86
N ALA A 33 -15.05 12.33 -23.71
CA ALA A 33 -15.02 11.37 -24.81
C ALA A 33 -16.45 11.11 -25.31
N THR A 34 -16.96 11.98 -26.18
CA THR A 34 -18.22 11.78 -26.89
C THR A 34 -18.00 10.84 -28.07
N ALA A 35 -18.12 9.54 -27.80
CA ALA A 35 -18.21 8.52 -28.84
C ALA A 35 -19.54 8.66 -29.59
N THR A 36 -19.56 9.40 -30.70
CA THR A 36 -20.65 9.37 -31.67
C THR A 36 -20.42 8.24 -32.67
N THR A 37 -21.23 7.18 -32.53
CA THR A 37 -21.40 6.17 -33.58
C THR A 37 -22.11 6.78 -34.77
N ASP A 38 -21.49 6.73 -35.95
CA ASP A 38 -22.26 6.65 -37.18
C ASP A 38 -21.50 5.80 -38.21
N ALA A 39 -22.22 4.86 -38.84
CA ALA A 39 -21.66 3.89 -39.76
C ALA A 39 -22.31 4.05 -41.14
N THR A 40 -21.52 4.28 -42.18
CA THR A 40 -21.91 3.88 -43.55
C THR A 40 -20.72 3.85 -44.51
N THR A 41 -20.46 2.65 -45.07
CA THR A 41 -20.11 2.35 -46.49
C THR A 41 -19.29 3.38 -47.28
N THR A 42 -18.16 3.04 -47.94
CA THR A 42 -17.99 2.01 -49.00
C THR A 42 -16.49 1.76 -49.33
N ALA A 43 -16.15 0.59 -49.88
CA ALA A 43 -14.86 0.30 -50.51
C ALA A 43 -14.75 0.92 -51.93
N PRO A 44 -13.56 0.98 -52.58
CA PRO A 44 -13.03 -0.21 -53.27
C PRO A 44 -11.49 -0.40 -53.27
N THR A 45 -11.07 -1.64 -53.55
CA THR A 45 -9.73 -2.13 -53.95
C THR A 45 -9.65 -2.35 -55.47
N PRO A 46 -8.55 -2.85 -56.09
CA PRO A 46 -7.10 -2.82 -55.79
C PRO A 46 -6.24 -2.32 -56.99
N GLY A 47 -4.89 -2.30 -56.89
CA GLY A 47 -4.01 -1.98 -58.03
C GLY A 47 -2.51 -2.36 -57.93
N THR A 48 -2.18 -3.59 -58.32
CA THR A 48 -0.98 -4.05 -59.06
C THR A 48 0.45 -3.49 -58.79
N GLU A 49 1.35 -4.41 -58.46
CA GLU A 49 2.81 -4.51 -58.76
C GLU A 49 3.15 -4.30 -60.28
N PRO A 50 4.44 -4.19 -60.78
CA PRO A 50 5.61 -5.02 -60.36
C PRO A 50 7.06 -4.47 -60.55
N THR A 51 8.07 -5.37 -60.37
CA THR A 51 9.45 -5.42 -60.96
C THR A 51 10.55 -4.42 -60.49
N SER A 52 11.85 -4.73 -60.28
CA SER A 52 12.72 -5.91 -60.48
C SER A 52 14.21 -5.56 -60.19
N GLY A 53 15.04 -6.55 -59.80
CA GLY A 53 16.51 -6.59 -60.04
C GLY A 53 17.43 -5.88 -59.03
N GLY A 54 18.65 -6.37 -58.71
CA GLY A 54 19.23 -7.67 -59.07
C GLY A 54 20.77 -7.80 -58.86
N SER A 55 21.15 -8.66 -57.89
CA SER A 55 22.30 -9.60 -57.93
C SER A 55 23.79 -9.16 -57.85
N THR A 56 24.59 -10.12 -57.36
CA THR A 56 26.07 -10.27 -57.36
C THR A 56 26.91 -9.37 -56.44
N GLY A 57 27.95 -9.85 -55.73
CA GLY A 57 28.45 -11.23 -55.54
C GLY A 57 29.98 -11.27 -55.34
N GLY A 58 30.51 -12.18 -54.50
CA GLY A 58 31.95 -12.49 -54.44
C GLY A 58 32.55 -12.69 -53.04
N ALA A 59 32.79 -13.95 -52.66
CA ALA A 59 33.89 -14.40 -51.78
C ALA A 59 35.01 -15.01 -52.69
N PRO A 60 36.14 -15.63 -52.23
CA PRO A 60 36.23 -16.67 -51.18
C PRO A 60 37.55 -16.76 -50.37
N GLU A 61 37.77 -17.91 -49.71
CA GLU A 61 39.04 -18.51 -49.19
C GLU A 61 39.59 -17.97 -47.83
N ASP A 62 40.07 -18.78 -46.85
CA ASP A 62 40.28 -20.25 -46.82
C ASP A 62 40.26 -20.94 -45.42
N GLU A 63 40.13 -22.27 -45.45
CA GLU A 63 40.31 -23.41 -44.48
C GLU A 63 40.61 -23.25 -42.96
N SER A 64 39.95 -24.12 -42.14
CA SER A 64 40.63 -25.13 -41.27
C SER A 64 39.68 -26.08 -40.48
N ALA A 65 39.56 -27.33 -40.94
CA ALA A 65 39.46 -28.61 -40.20
C ALA A 65 38.66 -28.79 -38.85
N THR A 66 37.47 -29.38 -38.97
CA THR A 66 36.99 -30.68 -38.40
C THR A 66 37.19 -31.09 -36.92
N SER A 67 36.08 -31.44 -36.24
CA SER A 67 35.76 -32.84 -35.83
C SER A 67 34.38 -32.97 -35.13
N GLU A 68 33.50 -33.87 -35.61
CA GLU A 68 32.30 -34.35 -34.90
C GLU A 68 32.63 -35.56 -34.00
N PRO A 69 31.73 -35.95 -33.08
CA PRO A 69 31.03 -37.22 -33.34
C PRO A 69 29.51 -37.23 -33.00
N THR A 70 28.73 -37.72 -33.97
CA THR A 70 27.53 -38.59 -33.86
C THR A 70 26.63 -38.51 -32.62
N LEU A 71 25.39 -38.05 -32.85
CA LEU A 71 24.24 -38.23 -31.96
C LEU A 71 23.69 -39.67 -32.04
N GLU A 72 23.56 -40.37 -30.90
CA GLU A 72 22.63 -41.49 -30.77
C GLU A 72 21.32 -41.01 -30.10
N THR A 73 20.19 -41.30 -30.75
CA THR A 73 18.86 -41.01 -30.22
C THR A 73 18.45 -42.04 -29.17
N THR A 74 18.38 -41.64 -27.91
CA THR A 74 17.61 -42.36 -26.88
C THR A 74 16.37 -41.57 -26.50
N SER A 75 15.19 -42.15 -26.75
CA SER A 75 13.89 -41.59 -26.37
C SER A 75 13.75 -41.54 -24.85
N GLY A 76 14.00 -40.39 -24.25
CA GLY A 76 13.69 -40.11 -22.85
C GLY A 76 12.38 -39.34 -22.75
N THR A 77 11.34 -39.99 -22.20
CA THR A 77 10.11 -39.30 -21.80
C THR A 77 10.44 -38.25 -20.75
N THR A 78 10.21 -36.98 -21.06
CA THR A 78 10.21 -35.92 -20.05
C THR A 78 8.93 -36.01 -19.24
N ASP A 79 9.00 -36.64 -18.07
CA ASP A 79 7.98 -36.46 -17.02
C ASP A 79 8.00 -34.99 -16.60
N GLN A 80 7.10 -34.22 -17.19
CA GLN A 80 6.71 -32.92 -16.68
C GLN A 80 5.80 -33.18 -15.46
N PRO A 81 6.10 -32.64 -14.26
CA PRO A 81 5.17 -32.77 -13.14
C PRO A 81 3.87 -32.05 -13.50
N ASP A 82 2.78 -32.81 -13.55
CA ASP A 82 1.44 -32.31 -13.84
C ASP A 82 0.91 -31.58 -12.61
N VAL A 83 1.14 -30.26 -12.55
CA VAL A 83 0.64 -29.40 -11.47
C VAL A 83 -0.83 -29.04 -11.74
N THR A 84 -1.69 -30.05 -11.85
CA THR A 84 -3.15 -29.91 -11.90
C THR A 84 -3.86 -30.89 -10.95
N SER A 85 -3.51 -30.83 -9.65
CA SER A 85 -4.22 -31.59 -8.61
C SER A 85 -4.38 -30.81 -7.30
N THR A 86 -4.96 -29.62 -7.39
CA THR A 86 -5.65 -29.02 -6.22
C THR A 86 -6.96 -29.78 -6.03
N THR A 87 -6.87 -30.97 -5.43
CA THR A 87 -8.03 -31.63 -4.85
C THR A 87 -8.62 -30.70 -3.80
N ALA A 88 -9.90 -30.36 -3.93
CA ALA A 88 -10.61 -29.63 -2.87
C ALA A 88 -10.42 -30.36 -1.54
N PRO A 89 -10.22 -29.65 -0.41
CA PRO A 89 -10.01 -30.29 0.88
C PRO A 89 -11.18 -31.24 1.18
N GLU A 90 -10.85 -32.42 1.73
CA GLU A 90 -11.89 -33.39 2.10
C GLU A 90 -12.83 -32.75 3.13
N PRO A 91 -14.15 -32.99 3.03
CA PRO A 91 -15.11 -32.35 3.92
C PRO A 91 -14.88 -32.80 5.37
N VAL A 92 -14.62 -31.83 6.24
CA VAL A 92 -14.41 -32.03 7.68
C VAL A 92 -15.66 -32.66 8.31
N ASP A 93 -15.48 -33.73 9.07
CA ASP A 93 -16.55 -34.33 9.87
C ASP A 93 -16.73 -33.57 11.19
N CYS A 94 -17.66 -32.62 11.18
CA CYS A 94 -18.04 -31.84 12.35
C CYS A 94 -19.23 -32.43 13.14
N SER A 95 -19.46 -33.75 13.06
CA SER A 95 -20.51 -34.42 13.85
C SER A 95 -20.16 -34.52 15.35
N GLU A 96 -18.87 -34.57 15.68
CA GLU A 96 -18.33 -34.46 17.04
C GLU A 96 -17.20 -33.42 17.05
N ILE A 97 -17.41 -32.28 17.70
CA ILE A 97 -16.44 -31.18 17.72
C ILE A 97 -15.47 -31.38 18.89
N VAL A 98 -14.18 -31.54 18.56
CA VAL A 98 -13.09 -31.71 19.51
C VAL A 98 -12.10 -30.56 19.36
N LEU A 99 -11.90 -29.81 20.43
CA LEU A 99 -10.83 -28.82 20.57
C LEU A 99 -9.80 -29.42 21.54
N GLU A 100 -8.64 -29.86 21.03
CA GLU A 100 -7.61 -30.52 21.85
C GLU A 100 -6.88 -29.55 22.80
N ASP A 101 -6.80 -28.27 22.42
CA ASP A 101 -6.21 -27.22 23.22
C ASP A 101 -7.20 -26.78 24.33
N GLU A 102 -6.85 -27.05 25.58
CA GLU A 102 -7.71 -26.75 26.74
C GLU A 102 -8.00 -25.25 26.91
N VAL A 103 -7.06 -24.37 26.51
CA VAL A 103 -7.23 -22.91 26.59
C VAL A 103 -8.22 -22.47 25.53
N LEU A 104 -8.06 -22.92 24.29
CA LEU A 104 -9.00 -22.64 23.21
C LEU A 104 -10.41 -23.17 23.52
N LEU A 105 -10.50 -24.41 24.01
CA LEU A 105 -11.77 -25.02 24.43
C LEU A 105 -12.47 -24.18 25.50
N GLN A 106 -11.74 -23.63 26.47
CA GLN A 106 -12.32 -22.76 27.49
C GLN A 106 -12.77 -21.42 26.92
N VAL A 107 -11.98 -20.77 26.07
CA VAL A 107 -12.35 -19.49 25.43
C VAL A 107 -13.60 -19.65 24.56
N VAL A 108 -13.69 -20.72 23.77
CA VAL A 108 -14.88 -21.04 22.96
C VAL A 108 -16.10 -21.33 23.84
N ARG A 109 -15.93 -22.09 24.93
CA ARG A 109 -17.01 -22.34 25.91
C ARG A 109 -17.51 -21.07 26.56
N ASP A 110 -16.61 -20.18 26.98
CA ASP A 110 -16.96 -18.90 27.61
C ASP A 110 -17.70 -17.99 26.62
N ALA A 111 -17.26 -17.94 25.36
CA ALA A 111 -17.94 -17.19 24.29
C ALA A 111 -19.36 -17.72 23.99
N LEU A 112 -19.57 -19.04 24.07
CA LEU A 112 -20.87 -19.70 23.87
C LEU A 112 -21.71 -19.83 25.16
N GLY A 113 -21.20 -19.41 26.32
CA GLY A 113 -21.88 -19.56 27.61
C GLY A 113 -22.06 -21.02 28.09
N ILE A 114 -21.21 -21.94 27.62
CA ILE A 114 -21.25 -23.37 27.94
C ILE A 114 -20.35 -23.66 29.15
N ALA A 115 -20.93 -24.06 30.29
CA ALA A 115 -20.14 -24.38 31.48
C ALA A 115 -19.34 -25.70 31.37
N GLU A 116 -19.97 -26.77 30.90
CA GLU A 116 -19.39 -28.12 30.81
C GLU A 116 -20.04 -28.89 29.65
N GLY A 117 -19.39 -29.99 29.22
CA GLY A 117 -19.93 -30.90 28.20
C GLY A 117 -19.41 -30.64 26.77
N PRO A 118 -19.87 -31.42 25.78
CA PRO A 118 -19.49 -31.27 24.38
C PRO A 118 -20.15 -30.04 23.76
N ILE A 119 -19.46 -29.42 22.80
CA ILE A 119 -20.04 -28.36 21.96
C ILE A 119 -20.84 -29.06 20.86
N SER A 120 -22.13 -28.74 20.73
CA SER A 120 -22.95 -29.32 19.67
C SER A 120 -22.68 -28.62 18.32
N PRO A 121 -22.86 -29.30 17.18
CA PRO A 121 -22.70 -28.66 15.87
C PRO A 121 -23.66 -27.48 15.65
N GLU A 122 -24.86 -27.53 16.23
CA GLU A 122 -25.82 -26.41 16.19
C GLU A 122 -25.29 -25.20 16.99
N THR A 123 -24.71 -25.44 18.17
CA THR A 123 -24.18 -24.38 19.04
C THR A 123 -22.87 -23.79 18.50
N ALA A 124 -22.05 -24.56 17.81
CA ALA A 124 -20.84 -24.04 17.15
C ALA A 124 -21.17 -23.01 16.04
N LEU A 125 -22.36 -23.10 15.44
CA LEU A 125 -22.86 -22.11 14.48
C LEU A 125 -23.36 -20.81 15.13
N GLU A 126 -23.45 -20.74 16.46
CA GLU A 126 -23.76 -19.49 17.19
C GLU A 126 -22.51 -18.60 17.38
N LEU A 127 -21.31 -19.12 17.11
CA LEU A 127 -20.04 -18.38 17.27
C LEU A 127 -19.70 -17.57 16.00
N GLU A 128 -20.04 -16.28 16.01
CA GLU A 128 -19.69 -15.33 14.93
C GLU A 128 -18.39 -14.56 15.21
N MET A 129 -17.96 -14.48 16.48
CA MET A 129 -16.75 -13.77 16.90
C MET A 129 -15.97 -14.57 17.95
N LEU A 130 -14.65 -14.65 17.79
CA LEU A 130 -13.75 -15.30 18.76
C LEU A 130 -12.47 -14.47 18.95
N VAL A 131 -12.09 -14.22 20.20
CA VAL A 131 -10.86 -13.51 20.57
C VAL A 131 -10.02 -14.38 21.49
N VAL A 132 -8.86 -14.79 21.00
CA VAL A 132 -7.82 -15.53 21.72
C VAL A 132 -6.59 -14.63 21.83
N ASP A 133 -6.04 -14.53 23.04
CA ASP A 133 -4.80 -13.80 23.31
C ASP A 133 -3.87 -14.65 24.19
N GLY A 134 -2.83 -15.19 23.56
CA GLY A 134 -1.86 -16.09 24.19
C GLY A 134 -2.41 -17.48 24.56
N GLY A 135 -1.51 -18.31 25.09
CA GLY A 135 -1.83 -19.60 25.73
C GLY A 135 -2.24 -20.76 24.82
N VAL A 136 -2.65 -20.48 23.57
CA VAL A 136 -3.07 -21.50 22.59
C VAL A 136 -1.90 -21.94 21.72
N ALA A 137 -1.79 -23.26 21.51
CA ALA A 137 -0.80 -23.91 20.65
C ALA A 137 -1.43 -24.67 19.46
N SER A 138 -2.72 -24.98 19.50
CA SER A 138 -3.46 -25.59 18.40
C SER A 138 -4.84 -24.97 18.22
N ILE A 139 -5.25 -24.79 16.96
CA ILE A 139 -6.61 -24.38 16.57
C ILE A 139 -7.39 -25.46 15.84
N ALA A 140 -6.93 -26.72 15.90
CA ALA A 140 -7.66 -27.87 15.38
C ALA A 140 -9.05 -27.97 16.05
N GLY A 141 -10.07 -28.19 15.23
CA GLY A 141 -11.48 -28.12 15.57
C GLY A 141 -12.15 -26.76 15.29
N LEU A 142 -11.40 -25.66 15.06
CA LEU A 142 -12.00 -24.38 14.66
C LEU A 142 -12.65 -24.42 13.27
N GLU A 143 -12.22 -25.33 12.40
CA GLU A 143 -12.79 -25.57 11.08
C GLU A 143 -14.31 -25.88 11.11
N CYS A 144 -14.84 -26.32 12.27
CA CYS A 144 -16.26 -26.58 12.46
C CYS A 144 -17.12 -25.34 12.78
N PHE A 145 -16.51 -24.21 13.11
CA PHE A 145 -17.20 -22.96 13.47
C PHE A 145 -17.47 -22.11 12.23
N SER A 146 -18.11 -22.70 11.21
CA SER A 146 -18.27 -22.13 9.87
C SER A 146 -19.07 -20.82 9.74
N ASN A 147 -19.67 -20.33 10.84
CA ASN A 147 -20.30 -19.02 10.92
C ASN A 147 -19.36 -17.91 11.45
N LEU A 148 -18.10 -18.22 11.76
CA LEU A 148 -17.13 -17.26 12.30
C LEU A 148 -16.81 -16.17 11.28
N GLU A 149 -16.92 -14.91 11.71
CA GLU A 149 -16.83 -13.69 10.90
C GLU A 149 -15.66 -12.78 11.33
N ASP A 150 -15.40 -12.68 12.65
CA ASP A 150 -14.26 -11.95 13.24
C ASP A 150 -13.45 -12.89 14.14
N LEU A 151 -12.20 -13.15 13.76
CA LEU A 151 -11.27 -14.00 14.52
C LEU A 151 -10.01 -13.22 14.87
N THR A 152 -9.71 -13.18 16.17
CA THR A 152 -8.41 -12.74 16.70
C THR A 152 -7.69 -13.92 17.34
N LEU A 153 -6.48 -14.22 16.86
CA LEU A 153 -5.54 -15.19 17.43
C LEU A 153 -4.20 -14.45 17.63
N ASN A 154 -4.09 -13.65 18.69
CA ASN A 154 -2.88 -12.85 18.94
C ASN A 154 -1.97 -13.53 19.96
N ASN A 155 -0.65 -13.30 19.85
CA ASN A 155 0.37 -13.76 20.81
C ASN A 155 0.38 -15.28 21.05
N THR A 156 -0.12 -16.10 20.11
CA THR A 156 -0.24 -17.55 20.27
C THR A 156 1.04 -18.28 19.89
N THR A 157 1.08 -19.60 20.11
CA THR A 157 2.14 -20.48 19.60
C THR A 157 1.61 -21.45 18.53
N VAL A 158 0.56 -21.05 17.81
CA VAL A 158 -0.02 -21.83 16.72
C VAL A 158 0.94 -21.83 15.52
N HIS A 159 1.21 -23.01 14.99
CA HIS A 159 2.02 -23.19 13.77
C HIS A 159 1.21 -23.72 12.58
N ASP A 160 0.07 -24.37 12.83
CA ASP A 160 -0.83 -24.87 11.80
C ASP A 160 -2.09 -24.01 11.75
N PHE A 161 -2.24 -23.26 10.66
CA PHE A 161 -3.40 -22.42 10.38
C PHE A 161 -4.35 -23.05 9.34
N SER A 162 -4.14 -24.31 8.94
CA SER A 162 -5.02 -25.02 8.01
C SER A 162 -6.48 -25.16 8.48
N PRO A 163 -6.81 -25.21 9.80
CA PRO A 163 -8.20 -25.07 10.29
C PRO A 163 -8.96 -23.84 9.79
N LEU A 164 -8.26 -22.76 9.45
CA LEU A 164 -8.91 -21.53 8.96
C LEU A 164 -9.38 -21.64 7.50
N ALA A 165 -8.80 -22.54 6.68
CA ALA A 165 -8.99 -22.54 5.23
C ALA A 165 -10.45 -22.77 4.76
N GLY A 166 -11.30 -23.34 5.62
CA GLY A 166 -12.73 -23.53 5.36
C GLY A 166 -13.65 -22.41 5.87
N LEU A 167 -13.14 -21.45 6.64
CA LEU A 167 -13.92 -20.41 7.34
C LEU A 167 -14.26 -19.24 6.41
N THR A 168 -14.96 -19.56 5.32
CA THR A 168 -15.27 -18.65 4.19
C THR A 168 -16.05 -17.38 4.53
N ARG A 169 -16.55 -17.23 5.78
CA ARG A 169 -17.20 -16.01 6.28
C ARG A 169 -16.28 -15.04 7.01
N LEU A 170 -15.05 -15.41 7.33
CA LEU A 170 -14.08 -14.52 7.96
C LEU A 170 -13.87 -13.28 7.09
N TRP A 171 -14.42 -12.14 7.55
CA TRP A 171 -14.19 -10.83 6.94
C TRP A 171 -13.11 -10.06 7.69
N ARG A 172 -12.85 -10.43 8.95
CA ARG A 172 -11.81 -9.85 9.80
C ARG A 172 -10.96 -10.95 10.44
N LEU A 173 -9.66 -10.84 10.27
CA LEU A 173 -8.67 -11.77 10.81
C LEU A 173 -7.47 -11.01 11.39
N ASP A 174 -7.17 -11.26 12.66
CA ASP A 174 -6.10 -10.62 13.42
C ASP A 174 -5.15 -11.71 13.97
N LEU A 175 -3.93 -11.75 13.44
CA LEU A 175 -2.91 -12.78 13.68
C LEU A 175 -1.58 -12.17 14.13
N LYS A 176 -1.62 -11.15 15.00
CA LYS A 176 -0.40 -10.47 15.47
C LYS A 176 0.46 -11.36 16.36
N ASN A 177 1.77 -11.25 16.21
CA ASN A 177 2.76 -11.89 17.09
C ASN A 177 2.58 -13.42 17.21
N ASN A 178 2.53 -14.12 16.07
CA ASN A 178 2.47 -15.59 16.00
C ASN A 178 3.73 -16.22 15.36
N GLY A 179 4.66 -15.42 14.85
CA GLY A 179 5.82 -15.91 14.11
C GLY A 179 5.48 -16.52 12.75
N LEU A 180 4.38 -16.10 12.11
CA LEU A 180 3.99 -16.53 10.77
C LEU A 180 5.10 -16.25 9.75
N THR A 181 5.35 -17.20 8.85
CA THR A 181 6.27 -17.06 7.71
C THR A 181 5.59 -17.25 6.36
N GLU A 182 4.49 -18.01 6.33
CA GLU A 182 3.73 -18.40 5.13
C GLU A 182 2.25 -17.98 5.31
N LEU A 183 1.56 -17.71 4.19
CA LEU A 183 0.18 -17.19 4.18
C LEU A 183 -0.78 -18.03 3.32
N ASP A 184 -0.36 -19.20 2.84
CA ASP A 184 -1.11 -20.04 1.90
C ASP A 184 -2.50 -20.43 2.39
N THR A 185 -2.65 -20.63 3.72
CA THR A 185 -3.92 -20.97 4.37
C THR A 185 -4.97 -19.86 4.25
N LEU A 186 -4.56 -18.62 4.00
CA LEU A 186 -5.46 -17.46 3.87
C LEU A 186 -6.08 -17.35 2.47
N THR A 187 -5.53 -18.02 1.46
CA THR A 187 -6.03 -18.00 0.07
C THR A 187 -7.48 -18.50 -0.05
N GLY A 188 -7.93 -19.33 0.90
CA GLY A 188 -9.29 -19.87 0.98
C GLY A 188 -10.34 -18.94 1.62
N LEU A 189 -10.00 -17.68 1.94
CA LEU A 189 -10.87 -16.75 2.67
C LEU A 189 -11.45 -15.64 1.75
N PRO A 190 -12.46 -15.93 0.91
CA PRO A 190 -12.96 -14.99 -0.10
C PRO A 190 -13.68 -13.76 0.47
N ALA A 191 -14.16 -13.84 1.73
CA ALA A 191 -14.80 -12.72 2.42
C ALA A 191 -13.80 -11.76 3.09
N LEU A 192 -12.51 -12.11 3.15
CA LEU A 192 -11.54 -11.40 3.97
C LEU A 192 -11.36 -9.95 3.52
N ASN A 193 -11.63 -9.02 4.42
CA ASN A 193 -11.65 -7.58 4.17
C ASN A 193 -10.59 -6.83 4.99
N LEU A 194 -10.39 -7.24 6.25
CA LEU A 194 -9.36 -6.73 7.14
C LEU A 194 -8.44 -7.86 7.60
N LEU A 195 -7.15 -7.71 7.31
CA LEU A 195 -6.10 -8.64 7.72
C LEU A 195 -5.01 -7.90 8.50
N ALA A 196 -4.80 -8.31 9.74
CA ALA A 196 -3.75 -7.81 10.62
C ALA A 196 -2.71 -8.92 10.89
N LEU A 197 -1.46 -8.64 10.54
CA LEU A 197 -0.33 -9.56 10.48
C LEU A 197 0.92 -8.98 11.15
N GLN A 198 0.78 -7.93 11.97
CA GLN A 198 1.94 -7.27 12.58
C GLN A 198 2.75 -8.20 13.48
N ASP A 199 4.06 -7.92 13.61
CA ASP A 199 4.96 -8.66 14.50
C ASP A 199 5.10 -10.15 14.11
N ASN A 200 5.24 -10.44 12.83
CA ASN A 200 5.48 -11.79 12.30
C ASN A 200 6.82 -11.84 11.53
N ALA A 201 7.07 -12.94 10.80
CA ALA A 201 8.29 -13.17 10.02
C ALA A 201 7.99 -13.38 8.52
N ILE A 202 6.93 -12.73 8.03
CA ILE A 202 6.43 -12.87 6.66
C ILE A 202 7.40 -12.19 5.69
N VAL A 203 7.74 -12.88 4.61
CA VAL A 203 8.57 -12.35 3.50
C VAL A 203 7.76 -12.21 2.21
N ASP A 204 6.87 -13.17 1.94
CA ASP A 204 6.10 -13.26 0.71
C ASP A 204 4.63 -12.86 0.92
N LEU A 205 4.11 -12.04 0.00
CA LEU A 205 2.73 -11.56 -0.04
C LEU A 205 1.92 -12.15 -1.20
N GLN A 206 2.50 -13.03 -2.03
CA GLN A 206 1.81 -13.70 -3.15
C GLN A 206 0.45 -14.32 -2.76
N PRO A 207 0.29 -14.99 -1.59
CA PRO A 207 -1.01 -15.53 -1.18
C PRO A 207 -2.13 -14.49 -1.00
N LEU A 208 -1.78 -13.20 -0.83
CA LEU A 208 -2.76 -12.12 -0.66
C LEU A 208 -3.21 -11.49 -2.00
N ALA A 209 -2.45 -11.66 -3.08
CA ALA A 209 -2.68 -10.99 -4.36
C ALA A 209 -4.08 -11.26 -4.97
N ALA A 210 -4.61 -12.46 -4.71
CA ALA A 210 -5.88 -12.92 -5.27
C ALA A 210 -7.10 -12.70 -4.35
N LEU A 211 -6.93 -12.13 -3.16
CA LEU A 211 -8.04 -11.95 -2.20
C LEU A 211 -8.99 -10.82 -2.66
N PRO A 212 -10.21 -11.13 -3.13
CA PRO A 212 -11.02 -10.17 -3.89
C PRO A 212 -11.63 -9.05 -3.03
N GLY A 213 -11.71 -9.26 -1.71
CA GLY A 213 -12.29 -8.33 -0.75
C GLY A 213 -11.26 -7.54 0.09
N LEU A 214 -9.97 -7.84 -0.01
CA LEU A 214 -8.97 -7.32 0.92
C LEU A 214 -8.82 -5.80 0.76
N THR A 215 -9.28 -5.07 1.78
CA THR A 215 -9.40 -3.60 1.76
C THR A 215 -8.44 -2.95 2.76
N TYR A 216 -8.16 -3.63 3.88
CA TYR A 216 -7.27 -3.19 4.94
C TYR A 216 -6.19 -4.25 5.20
N LEU A 217 -4.92 -3.91 5.00
CA LEU A 217 -3.78 -4.79 5.28
C LEU A 217 -2.79 -4.09 6.20
N TYR A 218 -2.54 -4.69 7.36
CA TYR A 218 -1.57 -4.20 8.33
C TYR A 218 -0.50 -5.28 8.59
N ALA A 219 0.66 -5.16 7.94
CA ALA A 219 1.77 -6.12 8.03
C ALA A 219 3.08 -5.46 8.51
N ASP A 220 2.97 -4.52 9.46
CA ASP A 220 4.10 -3.88 10.12
C ASP A 220 5.01 -4.88 10.84
N ARG A 221 6.30 -4.58 11.02
CA ARG A 221 7.27 -5.44 11.74
C ARG A 221 7.28 -6.87 11.22
N ASN A 222 7.64 -7.01 9.95
CA ASN A 222 7.80 -8.27 9.24
C ASN A 222 9.14 -8.26 8.45
N ALA A 223 9.32 -9.22 7.55
CA ALA A 223 10.50 -9.36 6.70
C ALA A 223 10.21 -9.12 5.21
N ILE A 224 9.19 -8.29 4.90
CA ILE A 224 8.70 -8.05 3.54
C ILE A 224 9.73 -7.20 2.78
N VAL A 225 10.07 -7.63 1.57
CA VAL A 225 10.95 -6.91 0.63
C VAL A 225 10.22 -6.50 -0.64
N ASP A 226 9.34 -7.37 -1.15
CA ASP A 226 8.60 -7.17 -2.39
C ASP A 226 7.12 -6.89 -2.14
N VAL A 227 6.62 -5.80 -2.71
CA VAL A 227 5.21 -5.40 -2.68
C VAL A 227 4.51 -5.62 -4.04
N GLY A 228 5.22 -6.22 -5.01
CA GLY A 228 4.69 -6.71 -6.29
C GLY A 228 3.34 -7.42 -6.21
N PRO A 229 3.13 -8.37 -5.28
CA PRO A 229 1.84 -9.05 -5.09
C PRO A 229 0.65 -8.13 -4.83
N LEU A 230 0.88 -6.93 -4.29
CA LEU A 230 -0.18 -5.98 -3.94
C LEU A 230 -0.60 -5.09 -5.13
N ALA A 231 0.07 -5.15 -6.27
CA ALA A 231 -0.31 -4.40 -7.47
C ALA A 231 -1.71 -4.79 -7.99
N ASP A 232 -2.04 -6.08 -7.92
CA ASP A 232 -3.31 -6.65 -8.38
C ASP A 232 -4.41 -6.69 -7.30
N ALA A 233 -4.08 -6.32 -6.05
CA ALA A 233 -4.98 -6.30 -4.89
C ALA A 233 -5.98 -5.13 -4.98
N SER A 234 -6.75 -5.06 -6.07
CA SER A 234 -7.49 -3.89 -6.53
C SER A 234 -8.58 -3.32 -5.59
N ALA A 235 -8.91 -4.00 -4.50
CA ALA A 235 -9.80 -3.49 -3.43
C ALA A 235 -9.03 -2.73 -2.32
N LEU A 236 -7.71 -2.85 -2.27
CA LEU A 236 -6.87 -2.36 -1.18
C LEU A 236 -6.91 -0.83 -1.06
N PHE A 237 -7.24 -0.36 0.13
CA PHE A 237 -7.57 1.02 0.45
C PHE A 237 -6.67 1.61 1.54
N ASP A 238 -6.31 0.80 2.53
CA ASP A 238 -5.42 1.15 3.63
C ASP A 238 -4.34 0.06 3.77
N LEU A 239 -3.07 0.47 3.67
CA LEU A 239 -1.90 -0.40 3.66
C LEU A 239 -0.84 0.13 4.64
N SER A 240 -0.52 -0.67 5.65
CA SER A 240 0.59 -0.42 6.56
C SER A 240 1.63 -1.53 6.47
N LEU A 241 2.85 -1.15 6.13
CA LEU A 241 4.01 -2.01 5.94
C LEU A 241 5.24 -1.46 6.69
N ARG A 242 5.02 -0.84 7.85
CA ARG A 242 6.08 -0.19 8.64
C ARG A 242 7.12 -1.20 9.10
N GLU A 243 8.35 -0.77 9.34
CA GLU A 243 9.41 -1.61 9.93
C GLU A 243 9.61 -2.94 9.15
N ASN A 244 9.72 -2.84 7.82
CA ASN A 244 9.99 -3.96 6.90
C ASN A 244 11.33 -3.73 6.18
N GLN A 245 11.59 -4.41 5.06
CA GLN A 245 12.82 -4.25 4.26
C GLN A 245 12.51 -3.86 2.81
N ILE A 246 11.42 -3.11 2.61
CA ILE A 246 10.98 -2.65 1.29
C ILE A 246 11.95 -1.60 0.76
N THR A 247 12.41 -1.78 -0.48
CA THR A 247 13.34 -0.87 -1.16
C THR A 247 12.72 -0.12 -2.33
N SER A 248 11.58 -0.59 -2.84
CA SER A 248 10.86 0.00 -3.98
C SER A 248 9.34 -0.07 -3.76
N LEU A 249 8.64 0.96 -4.22
CA LEU A 249 7.17 1.08 -4.21
C LEU A 249 6.60 1.11 -5.63
N SER A 250 7.42 0.89 -6.65
CA SER A 250 7.04 0.94 -8.08
C SER A 250 5.84 0.04 -8.44
N ALA A 251 5.60 -1.06 -7.71
CA ALA A 251 4.42 -1.91 -7.90
C ALA A 251 3.09 -1.21 -7.52
N LEU A 252 3.14 -0.17 -6.68
CA LEU A 252 1.98 0.60 -6.22
C LEU A 252 1.75 1.88 -7.04
N ALA A 253 2.57 2.13 -8.08
CA ALA A 253 2.64 3.38 -8.82
C ALA A 253 1.29 3.92 -9.32
N ASP A 254 0.42 3.03 -9.81
CA ASP A 254 -0.90 3.33 -10.39
C ASP A 254 -2.07 2.71 -9.57
N HIS A 255 -1.84 2.32 -8.30
CA HIS A 255 -2.81 1.47 -7.58
C HIS A 255 -4.21 2.11 -7.48
N PRO A 256 -5.28 1.47 -8.00
CA PRO A 256 -6.53 2.16 -8.36
C PRO A 256 -7.41 2.58 -7.18
N GLN A 257 -7.22 1.97 -6.00
CA GLN A 257 -8.03 2.24 -4.80
C GLN A 257 -7.24 2.69 -3.57
N LEU A 258 -5.90 2.64 -3.61
CA LEU A 258 -5.10 2.87 -2.41
C LEU A 258 -5.23 4.33 -1.99
N ARG A 259 -5.56 4.55 -0.72
CA ARG A 259 -5.83 5.88 -0.16
C ARG A 259 -4.88 6.22 0.98
N TYR A 260 -4.55 5.25 1.81
CA TYR A 260 -3.64 5.39 2.94
C TYR A 260 -2.47 4.42 2.76
N LEU A 261 -1.25 4.95 2.75
CA LEU A 261 -0.01 4.18 2.68
C LEU A 261 0.90 4.56 3.84
N ALA A 262 1.38 3.56 4.58
CA ALA A 262 2.42 3.71 5.57
C ALA A 262 3.57 2.74 5.33
N VAL A 263 4.76 3.29 5.13
CA VAL A 263 6.02 2.58 4.83
C VAL A 263 7.15 3.10 5.71
N ASP A 264 6.82 3.66 6.87
CA ASP A 264 7.78 4.14 7.86
C ASP A 264 8.81 3.05 8.20
N ASP A 265 10.06 3.44 8.48
CA ASP A 265 11.16 2.54 8.86
C ASP A 265 11.46 1.43 7.82
N ASN A 266 11.37 1.75 6.52
CA ASN A 266 11.79 0.91 5.40
C ASN A 266 12.98 1.52 4.63
N PRO A 267 13.96 0.72 4.16
CA PRO A 267 15.14 1.21 3.45
C PRO A 267 14.86 1.55 1.97
N LEU A 268 14.00 2.54 1.72
CA LEU A 268 13.63 2.96 0.35
C LEU A 268 14.88 3.40 -0.43
N ALA A 269 15.09 2.78 -1.60
CA ALA A 269 16.19 3.10 -2.51
C ALA A 269 15.79 4.13 -3.59
N GLU A 270 14.49 4.43 -3.70
CA GLU A 270 13.90 5.37 -4.65
C GLU A 270 13.04 6.44 -3.95
N GLY A 271 12.85 7.57 -4.63
CA GLY A 271 11.98 8.66 -4.17
C GLY A 271 10.49 8.35 -4.37
N LEU A 272 9.62 9.15 -3.75
CA LEU A 272 8.17 8.95 -3.80
C LEU A 272 7.51 9.33 -5.14
N ASP A 273 8.26 9.87 -6.12
CA ASP A 273 7.76 10.19 -7.47
C ASP A 273 7.18 8.97 -8.21
N VAL A 274 7.60 7.75 -7.84
CA VAL A 274 7.02 6.51 -8.37
C VAL A 274 5.52 6.38 -8.10
N LEU A 275 5.00 7.06 -7.07
CA LEU A 275 3.58 7.05 -6.69
C LEU A 275 2.75 8.14 -7.39
N SER A 276 3.34 8.92 -8.29
CA SER A 276 2.68 10.04 -9.00
C SER A 276 1.44 9.63 -9.79
N GLY A 277 1.35 8.37 -10.24
CA GLY A 277 0.19 7.80 -10.94
C GLY A 277 -1.01 7.47 -10.06
N ALA A 278 -0.82 7.28 -8.75
CA ALA A 278 -1.80 6.66 -7.85
C ALA A 278 -3.02 7.58 -7.63
N PRO A 279 -4.17 7.32 -8.28
CA PRO A 279 -5.19 8.35 -8.50
C PRO A 279 -5.96 8.73 -7.23
N LYS A 280 -5.98 7.86 -6.22
CA LYS A 280 -6.72 8.03 -4.96
C LYS A 280 -5.82 8.17 -3.73
N LEU A 281 -4.50 8.11 -3.90
CA LEU A 281 -3.57 8.14 -2.80
C LEU A 281 -3.61 9.50 -2.12
N PHE A 282 -4.04 9.49 -0.86
CA PHE A 282 -4.41 10.69 -0.10
C PHE A 282 -3.47 10.95 1.07
N SER A 283 -2.94 9.89 1.69
CA SER A 283 -2.01 9.98 2.80
C SER A 283 -0.81 9.07 2.56
N ILE A 284 0.40 9.61 2.72
CA ILE A 284 1.66 8.86 2.73
C ILE A 284 2.39 9.14 4.04
N SER A 285 2.72 8.08 4.78
CA SER A 285 3.69 8.11 5.87
C SER A 285 4.94 7.32 5.49
N ALA A 286 6.10 7.96 5.53
CA ALA A 286 7.38 7.36 5.19
C ALA A 286 8.50 7.96 6.06
N ALA A 287 8.30 7.96 7.37
CA ALA A 287 9.31 8.35 8.35
C ALA A 287 10.52 7.42 8.31
N ASN A 288 11.73 7.96 8.54
CA ASN A 288 12.97 7.17 8.61
C ASN A 288 13.16 6.20 7.43
N THR A 289 12.92 6.68 6.20
CA THR A 289 13.05 5.88 4.97
C THR A 289 14.28 6.23 4.13
N GLY A 290 15.05 7.24 4.53
CA GLY A 290 16.25 7.69 3.82
C GLY A 290 15.99 8.70 2.70
N LEU A 291 14.74 9.17 2.54
CA LEU A 291 14.34 10.13 1.51
C LEU A 291 15.15 11.43 1.58
N THR A 292 15.70 11.86 0.45
CA THR A 292 16.48 13.11 0.32
C THR A 292 15.70 14.27 -0.31
N GLU A 293 14.56 13.98 -0.93
CA GLU A 293 13.77 14.93 -1.71
C GLU A 293 12.26 14.67 -1.55
N LEU A 294 11.48 15.71 -1.80
CA LEU A 294 10.02 15.59 -1.99
C LEU A 294 9.74 15.11 -3.41
N PRO A 295 8.64 14.36 -3.66
CA PRO A 295 8.25 14.04 -5.01
C PRO A 295 8.02 15.32 -5.83
N ALA A 296 8.72 15.41 -6.96
CA ALA A 296 8.57 16.50 -7.91
C ALA A 296 7.15 16.54 -8.51
N VAL A 297 6.52 15.37 -8.68
CA VAL A 297 5.12 15.20 -9.08
C VAL A 297 4.39 14.38 -8.00
N PRO A 298 3.57 15.01 -7.13
CA PRO A 298 2.82 14.28 -6.11
C PRO A 298 1.63 13.52 -6.72
N PRO A 299 1.10 12.49 -6.03
CA PRO A 299 -0.17 11.86 -6.40
C PRO A 299 -1.30 12.91 -6.46
N PRO A 300 -2.22 12.84 -7.44
CA PRO A 300 -3.20 13.89 -7.71
C PRO A 300 -4.22 14.12 -6.58
N SER A 301 -4.39 13.15 -5.69
CA SER A 301 -5.30 13.20 -4.53
C SER A 301 -4.59 13.46 -3.19
N LEU A 302 -3.27 13.73 -3.18
CA LEU A 302 -2.49 13.84 -1.94
C LEU A 302 -2.99 14.98 -1.05
N GLY A 303 -3.42 14.66 0.18
CA GLY A 303 -3.90 15.62 1.18
C GLY A 303 -3.11 15.62 2.49
N MET A 304 -2.28 14.58 2.72
CA MET A 304 -1.45 14.39 3.91
C MET A 304 -0.11 13.74 3.55
N LEU A 305 0.99 14.27 4.08
CA LEU A 305 2.34 13.76 3.84
C LEU A 305 3.19 13.86 5.12
N THR A 306 3.63 12.72 5.64
CA THR A 306 4.40 12.64 6.89
C THR A 306 5.74 11.94 6.64
N LEU A 307 6.80 12.74 6.51
CA LEU A 307 8.18 12.30 6.21
C LEU A 307 9.19 12.69 7.32
N PRO A 308 8.91 12.51 8.62
CA PRO A 308 9.88 12.87 9.65
C PRO A 308 11.11 11.93 9.67
N ASN A 309 12.22 12.38 10.25
CA ASN A 309 13.47 11.62 10.37
C ASN A 309 14.08 11.23 9.01
N ASN A 310 14.07 12.13 8.03
CA ASN A 310 14.63 11.90 6.69
C ASN A 310 15.78 12.90 6.40
N HIS A 311 16.17 13.05 5.14
CA HIS A 311 17.28 13.90 4.69
C HIS A 311 16.82 15.01 3.73
N ILE A 312 15.54 15.36 3.78
CA ILE A 312 14.92 16.37 2.89
C ILE A 312 15.46 17.75 3.26
N SER A 313 15.90 18.50 2.24
CA SER A 313 16.41 19.88 2.41
C SER A 313 15.74 20.88 1.47
N ASP A 314 15.37 20.46 0.26
CA ASP A 314 14.61 21.28 -0.67
C ASP A 314 13.10 21.07 -0.51
N LEU A 315 12.38 22.20 -0.49
CA LEU A 315 10.93 22.28 -0.43
C LEU A 315 10.33 22.92 -1.69
N SER A 316 11.15 23.25 -2.71
CA SER A 316 10.68 23.82 -3.98
C SER A 316 9.61 22.99 -4.70
N PRO A 317 9.56 21.64 -4.63
CA PRO A 317 8.49 20.84 -5.25
C PRO A 317 7.08 21.16 -4.76
N LEU A 318 6.91 21.76 -3.57
CA LEU A 318 5.59 22.10 -3.02
C LEU A 318 4.75 23.03 -3.91
N GLN A 319 5.38 23.75 -4.85
CA GLN A 319 4.66 24.56 -5.86
C GLN A 319 3.80 23.71 -6.80
N ASN A 320 4.11 22.42 -6.97
CA ASN A 320 3.37 21.47 -7.82
C ASN A 320 2.25 20.73 -7.08
N TYR A 321 2.09 20.96 -5.77
CA TYR A 321 1.18 20.17 -4.94
C TYR A 321 -0.28 20.67 -5.05
N PRO A 322 -1.27 19.75 -5.00
CA PRO A 322 -2.67 20.13 -4.86
C PRO A 322 -2.92 20.87 -3.54
N ALA A 323 -4.12 21.43 -3.34
CA ALA A 323 -4.48 22.08 -2.08
C ALA A 323 -4.49 21.07 -0.91
N LEU A 324 -3.48 21.12 -0.06
CA LEU A 324 -3.28 20.17 1.05
C LEU A 324 -4.20 20.56 2.19
N THR A 325 -4.87 19.55 2.75
CA THR A 325 -6.08 19.77 3.55
C THR A 325 -5.90 19.33 5.01
N PHE A 326 -4.81 18.63 5.35
CA PHE A 326 -4.66 18.00 6.68
C PHE A 326 -3.29 18.20 7.34
N THR A 327 -2.27 17.39 7.02
CA THR A 327 -1.04 17.33 7.83
C THR A 327 0.20 17.15 6.98
N PHE A 328 1.18 18.03 7.18
CA PHE A 328 2.51 18.00 6.57
C PHE A 328 3.56 17.98 7.68
N ALA A 329 4.12 16.80 7.96
CA ALA A 329 5.10 16.62 9.04
C ALA A 329 6.48 16.28 8.47
N PHE A 330 7.41 17.22 8.59
CA PHE A 330 8.81 17.11 8.15
C PHE A 330 9.78 17.20 9.33
N GLY A 331 9.37 16.79 10.53
CA GLY A 331 10.23 16.84 11.72
C GLY A 331 11.56 16.10 11.51
N ASN A 332 12.66 16.59 12.08
CA ASN A 332 14.00 15.99 11.97
C ASN A 332 14.43 15.75 10.52
N ASN A 333 14.52 16.81 9.72
CA ASN A 333 15.04 16.82 8.36
C ASN A 333 16.19 17.84 8.24
N GLN A 334 16.62 18.16 7.01
CA GLN A 334 17.71 19.11 6.72
C GLN A 334 17.19 20.44 6.13
N ILE A 335 15.91 20.78 6.39
CA ILE A 335 15.28 21.99 5.87
C ILE A 335 15.93 23.21 6.52
N THR A 336 16.49 24.10 5.69
CA THR A 336 17.11 25.34 6.18
C THR A 336 16.21 26.57 6.00
N THR A 337 15.19 26.52 5.14
CA THR A 337 14.34 27.68 4.87
C THR A 337 12.91 27.29 4.57
N LEU A 338 11.96 28.10 5.03
CA LEU A 338 10.52 27.92 4.79
C LEU A 338 9.98 28.77 3.63
N ALA A 339 10.86 29.43 2.87
CA ALA A 339 10.45 30.31 1.77
C ALA A 339 9.51 29.64 0.75
N PRO A 340 9.70 28.37 0.32
CA PRO A 340 8.79 27.72 -0.63
C PRO A 340 7.33 27.60 -0.16
N PHE A 341 7.06 27.59 1.16
CA PHE A 341 5.69 27.63 1.68
C PHE A 341 4.98 28.97 1.44
N MET A 342 5.74 30.07 1.33
CA MET A 342 5.18 31.38 0.97
C MET A 342 4.80 31.48 -0.51
N ASP A 343 5.49 30.71 -1.36
CA ASP A 343 5.27 30.65 -2.82
C ASP A 343 4.15 29.65 -3.20
N ALA A 344 3.78 28.73 -2.29
CA ALA A 344 2.71 27.74 -2.46
C ALA A 344 1.52 27.95 -1.50
N PRO A 345 0.87 29.14 -1.48
CA PRO A 345 -0.11 29.51 -0.45
C PRO A 345 -1.35 28.59 -0.41
N CYS A 346 -1.83 28.16 -1.58
CA CYS A 346 -3.01 27.30 -1.68
C CYS A 346 -2.71 25.86 -1.25
N ALA A 347 -1.45 25.41 -1.35
CA ALA A 347 -1.03 24.11 -0.87
C ALA A 347 -1.17 24.01 0.65
N VAL A 348 -0.82 25.05 1.43
CA VAL A 348 -0.81 24.93 2.90
C VAL A 348 -2.04 25.48 3.65
N SER A 349 -2.95 26.17 2.98
CA SER A 349 -4.01 27.01 3.62
C SER A 349 -4.91 26.38 4.72
N ASN A 350 -4.94 25.05 4.90
CA ASN A 350 -5.65 24.37 5.99
C ASN A 350 -4.82 23.24 6.64
N THR A 351 -3.49 23.30 6.54
CA THR A 351 -2.59 22.20 6.90
C THR A 351 -1.91 22.41 8.26
N LEU A 352 -1.82 21.34 9.06
CA LEU A 352 -0.89 21.24 10.18
C LEU A 352 0.53 21.01 9.64
N LEU A 353 1.36 22.05 9.65
CA LEU A 353 2.77 22.02 9.32
C LEU A 353 3.63 21.82 10.57
N ALA A 354 4.36 20.71 10.64
CA ALA A 354 5.33 20.41 11.69
C ALA A 354 6.75 20.30 11.12
N VAL A 355 7.65 21.16 11.60
CA VAL A 355 9.04 21.32 11.12
C VAL A 355 10.07 21.33 12.26
N THR A 356 9.74 20.74 13.41
CA THR A 356 10.65 20.52 14.54
C THR A 356 11.94 19.80 14.12
N GLY A 357 13.06 20.01 14.82
CA GLY A 357 14.34 19.36 14.55
C GLY A 357 14.99 19.70 13.21
N ASN A 358 14.59 20.79 12.55
CA ASN A 358 15.18 21.27 11.30
C ASN A 358 16.12 22.47 11.54
N PRO A 359 17.23 22.59 10.80
CA PRO A 359 18.20 23.68 10.91
C PRO A 359 17.71 24.99 10.26
N LEU A 360 16.54 25.48 10.67
CA LEU A 360 15.88 26.65 10.09
C LEU A 360 16.69 27.94 10.24
N ASP A 361 16.74 28.74 9.17
CA ASP A 361 17.41 30.03 9.14
C ASP A 361 16.67 31.11 9.94
N ALA A 362 17.39 32.19 10.30
CA ALA A 362 16.83 33.29 11.08
C ALA A 362 15.67 34.01 10.34
N ASN A 363 15.66 34.02 9.00
CA ASN A 363 14.55 34.58 8.24
C ASN A 363 13.27 33.76 8.43
N SER A 364 13.39 32.43 8.44
CA SER A 364 12.30 31.50 8.67
C SER A 364 11.75 31.67 10.08
N LEU A 365 12.63 31.67 11.09
CA LEU A 365 12.24 31.81 12.49
C LEU A 365 11.65 33.19 12.82
N ASP A 366 12.32 34.29 12.43
CA ASP A 366 11.95 35.65 12.86
C ASP A 366 10.91 36.32 11.94
N THR A 367 10.70 35.82 10.71
CA THR A 367 9.85 36.48 9.70
C THR A 367 8.83 35.54 9.05
N LEU A 368 9.23 34.36 8.57
CA LEU A 368 8.29 33.50 7.82
C LEU A 368 7.29 32.77 8.72
N ILE A 369 7.74 32.16 9.83
CA ILE A 369 6.83 31.48 10.78
C ILE A 369 5.77 32.46 11.31
N PRO A 370 6.10 33.66 11.84
CA PRO A 370 5.09 34.63 12.24
C PRO A 370 4.11 35.02 11.11
N ALA A 371 4.59 35.14 9.87
CA ALA A 371 3.73 35.46 8.73
C ALA A 371 2.78 34.31 8.38
N LEU A 372 3.24 33.05 8.43
CA LEU A 372 2.42 31.86 8.22
C LEU A 372 1.37 31.68 9.34
N CYS A 373 1.75 31.90 10.60
CA CYS A 373 0.82 31.93 11.73
C CYS A 373 -0.26 33.04 11.57
N ASP A 374 0.15 34.26 11.16
CA ASP A 374 -0.76 35.39 10.88
C ASP A 374 -1.74 35.08 9.72
N LEU A 375 -1.39 34.13 8.84
CA LEU A 375 -2.24 33.64 7.75
C LEU A 375 -3.16 32.48 8.17
N GLY A 376 -3.07 32.02 9.43
CA GLY A 376 -3.91 30.98 10.01
C GLY A 376 -3.34 29.56 9.90
N LEU A 377 -2.06 29.40 9.55
CA LEU A 377 -1.37 28.12 9.52
C LEU A 377 -0.87 27.74 10.93
N ALA A 378 -1.03 26.47 11.30
CA ALA A 378 -0.40 25.86 12.48
C ALA A 378 0.65 24.86 12.00
N MET A 379 1.92 24.79 12.43
CA MET A 379 2.66 25.75 13.25
C MET A 379 3.49 25.11 14.36
N PHE A 380 4.05 23.90 14.20
CA PHE A 380 4.96 23.30 15.20
C PHE A 380 6.44 23.39 14.79
N TRP A 381 7.27 24.02 15.63
CA TRP A 381 8.73 24.10 15.45
C TRP A 381 9.46 24.13 16.81
N ASP A 382 10.79 24.05 16.81
CA ASP A 382 11.59 23.94 18.06
C ASP A 382 11.47 25.13 19.01
N GLY A 383 10.97 26.27 18.52
CA GLY A 383 10.74 27.49 19.31
C GLY A 383 9.32 27.65 19.85
N GLY A 384 8.37 26.79 19.49
CA GLY A 384 7.00 26.87 19.98
C GLY A 384 5.94 26.32 19.02
N GLU A 385 4.70 26.73 19.27
CA GLU A 385 3.53 26.38 18.46
C GLU A 385 2.68 27.61 18.12
N CYS A 386 2.00 27.54 16.98
CA CYS A 386 0.86 28.36 16.57
C CYS A 386 -0.16 27.48 15.82
#